data_AF-A0A952SI54-F1
#
_entry.id   AF-A0A952SI54-F1
#
_cell.length_a   1.000
_cell.length_b   1.000
_cell.length_c   1.000
_cell.angle_alpha   90.00
_cell.angle_beta   90.00
_cell.angle_gamma   90.00
#
_symmetry.space_group_name_H-M   'P 1'
#
loop_
_entity.id
_entity.type
_entity.pdbx_description
1 polymer ?
#
loop_
_entity_poly.entity_id
_entity_poly.type
_entity_poly.pdbx_seq_one_letter_code
_entity_poly.pdbx_strand_id
1 'polypeptide(L)'
;MKILLALLFIATSLAGCNRSDPIVLIQLHPKNPDIIYVATNDYIYKTRDGGQVWTNLSQGMSHSRVIAMAIDPAYPATVYAGTKGDAVYKSYDGGQRWASMRSGLDDATISSVVNQFLFDPADAQHIFIATTMGVFETKNGGEQWTKKMEGMKEVLMVVTLGMDPTRPSILYAGTSGGVYKSTDQAGHWEKVNNGLVPPDMVKTSRALNVTAILVDPYEPDVVYAATLAGMYKTTDGAQSWKRIGESLADQMIVGMVLDRTRRGVLYITGRDGVHRSDDGGLAWKLINKGLATTNVRAIAQSDIDPQVFYAGTNGSGLYRSQDAGETWEPMSPVGG
;
A
#
# COMPACT_ATOMS: atom_id res chain seq x y z
N MET A 1 23.22 10.68 -69.42
CA MET A 1 23.59 11.33 -68.15
C MET A 1 22.31 11.68 -67.40
N LYS A 2 21.81 10.76 -66.56
CA LYS A 2 20.67 10.97 -65.66
C LYS A 2 21.13 10.52 -64.28
N ILE A 3 21.24 11.47 -63.35
CA ILE A 3 21.68 11.25 -61.97
C ILE A 3 20.46 10.79 -61.18
N LEU A 4 20.57 9.60 -60.58
CA LEU A 4 19.60 8.99 -59.69
C LEU A 4 19.84 9.56 -58.28
N LEU A 5 18.90 10.33 -57.74
CA LEU A 5 18.98 10.84 -56.36
C LEU A 5 18.29 9.83 -55.43
N ALA A 6 19.08 9.02 -54.73
CA ALA A 6 18.59 8.14 -53.67
C ALA A 6 18.43 8.95 -52.38
N LEU A 7 17.19 9.21 -51.97
CA LEU A 7 16.86 9.78 -50.66
C LEU A 7 16.94 8.66 -49.62
N LEU A 8 18.06 8.62 -48.90
CA LEU A 8 18.27 7.77 -47.74
C LEU A 8 17.48 8.37 -46.55
N PHE A 9 16.30 7.84 -46.24
CA PHE A 9 15.61 8.15 -44.99
C PHE A 9 16.35 7.46 -43.84
N ILE A 10 17.20 8.22 -43.14
CA ILE A 10 17.74 7.80 -41.85
C ILE A 10 16.60 7.94 -40.85
N ALA A 11 15.94 6.82 -40.54
CA ALA A 11 15.05 6.73 -39.39
C ALA A 11 15.92 6.84 -38.13
N THR A 12 16.02 8.04 -37.56
CA THR A 12 16.55 8.22 -36.22
C THR A 12 15.55 7.62 -35.25
N SER A 13 15.76 6.36 -34.85
CA SER A 13 15.13 5.82 -33.64
C SER A 13 15.69 6.60 -32.46
N LEU A 14 15.00 7.65 -32.05
CA LEU A 14 15.05 8.15 -30.69
C LEU A 14 14.48 7.04 -29.81
N ALA A 15 15.33 6.07 -29.44
CA ALA A 15 15.15 5.29 -28.24
C ALA A 15 15.32 6.25 -27.05
N GLY A 16 14.37 7.18 -26.90
CA GLY A 16 14.14 7.81 -25.62
C GLY A 16 13.87 6.68 -24.65
N CYS A 17 14.69 6.57 -23.61
CA CYS A 17 14.28 5.85 -22.41
C CYS A 17 12.98 6.49 -21.94
N ASN A 18 11.83 6.01 -22.45
CA ASN A 18 10.50 6.35 -21.97
C ASN A 18 10.38 5.70 -20.59
N ARG A 19 11.05 6.29 -19.62
CA ARG A 19 10.93 5.91 -18.22
C ARG A 19 9.54 6.34 -17.81
N SER A 20 8.67 5.38 -17.53
CA SER A 20 7.36 5.68 -16.96
C SER A 20 7.55 6.38 -15.62
N ASP A 21 6.57 7.17 -15.22
CA ASP A 21 6.50 7.62 -13.84
C ASP A 21 6.42 6.42 -12.88
N PRO A 22 6.96 6.53 -11.66
CA PRO A 22 6.89 5.47 -10.68
C PRO A 22 5.43 5.19 -10.30
N ILE A 23 5.01 3.94 -10.43
CA ILE A 23 3.71 3.51 -9.89
C ILE A 23 3.88 3.25 -8.40
N VAL A 24 3.25 4.07 -7.56
CA VAL A 24 3.44 4.04 -6.10
C VAL A 24 2.28 3.37 -5.37
N LEU A 25 1.11 3.27 -6.00
CA LEU A 25 -0.07 2.64 -5.43
C LEU A 25 -0.97 2.07 -6.52
N ILE A 26 -1.59 0.93 -6.23
CA ILE A 26 -2.57 0.26 -7.08
C ILE A 26 -3.79 -0.03 -6.20
N GLN A 27 -4.97 0.39 -6.63
CA GLN A 27 -6.25 0.05 -5.99
C GLN A 27 -7.18 -0.59 -7.01
N LEU A 28 -7.66 -1.79 -6.67
CA LEU A 28 -8.46 -2.63 -7.55
C LEU A 28 -9.92 -2.53 -7.13
N HIS A 29 -10.83 -2.40 -8.10
CA HIS A 29 -12.24 -2.40 -7.77
C HIS A 29 -12.68 -3.80 -7.30
N PRO A 30 -13.41 -3.92 -6.17
CA PRO A 30 -13.65 -5.22 -5.50
C PRO A 30 -14.58 -6.19 -6.26
N LYS A 31 -15.11 -5.79 -7.42
CA LYS A 31 -16.20 -6.47 -8.14
C LYS A 31 -16.16 -6.30 -9.66
N ASN A 32 -15.32 -5.40 -10.18
CA ASN A 32 -15.19 -5.15 -11.60
C ASN A 32 -13.69 -5.14 -11.96
N PRO A 33 -13.17 -6.16 -12.66
CA PRO A 33 -11.74 -6.25 -12.95
C PRO A 33 -11.27 -5.19 -13.95
N ASP A 34 -12.18 -4.54 -14.67
CA ASP A 34 -11.86 -3.51 -15.65
C ASP A 34 -11.58 -2.15 -15.03
N ILE A 35 -11.94 -1.97 -13.74
CA ILE A 35 -11.75 -0.72 -13.03
C ILE A 35 -10.54 -0.82 -12.10
N ILE A 36 -9.48 -0.11 -12.46
CA ILE A 36 -8.24 -0.02 -11.69
C ILE A 36 -7.89 1.45 -11.49
N TYR A 37 -7.47 1.79 -10.27
CA TYR A 37 -6.89 3.08 -9.94
C TYR A 37 -5.40 2.91 -9.69
N VAL A 38 -4.61 3.83 -10.22
CA VAL A 38 -3.16 3.84 -10.06
C VAL A 38 -2.73 5.24 -9.67
N ALA A 39 -1.87 5.37 -8.66
CA ALA A 39 -1.21 6.63 -8.36
C ALA A 39 0.25 6.58 -8.81
N THR A 40 0.68 7.68 -9.41
CA THR A 40 2.08 8.04 -9.61
C THR A 40 2.52 8.99 -8.48
N ASN A 41 3.73 9.55 -8.55
CA ASN A 41 4.13 10.55 -7.55
C ASN A 41 3.23 11.81 -7.58
N ASP A 42 2.67 12.14 -8.73
CA ASP A 42 2.02 13.44 -8.97
C ASP A 42 0.55 13.32 -9.36
N TYR A 43 0.10 12.17 -9.86
CA TYR A 43 -1.26 12.04 -10.39
C TYR A 43 -1.92 10.70 -10.05
N ILE A 44 -3.25 10.72 -9.96
CA ILE A 44 -4.10 9.53 -9.93
C ILE A 44 -4.64 9.29 -11.35
N TYR A 45 -4.59 8.05 -11.79
CA TYR A 45 -5.19 7.59 -13.02
C TYR A 45 -6.22 6.49 -12.75
N LYS A 46 -7.20 6.38 -13.64
CA LYS A 46 -8.19 5.33 -13.64
C LYS A 46 -8.35 4.75 -15.05
N THR A 47 -8.49 3.44 -15.10
CA THR A 47 -9.01 2.72 -16.27
C THR A 47 -10.42 2.19 -15.98
N ARG A 48 -11.20 1.98 -17.04
CA ARG A 48 -12.51 1.29 -17.01
C ARG A 48 -12.59 0.15 -18.02
N ASP A 49 -11.45 -0.22 -18.62
CA ASP A 49 -11.32 -1.18 -19.72
C ASP A 49 -10.16 -2.18 -19.49
N GLY A 50 -9.81 -2.41 -18.22
CA GLY A 50 -8.77 -3.40 -17.85
C GLY A 50 -7.35 -2.91 -18.13
N GLY A 51 -7.16 -1.59 -18.22
CA GLY A 51 -5.87 -0.94 -18.38
C GLY A 51 -5.46 -0.71 -19.83
N GLN A 52 -6.41 -0.68 -20.77
CA GLN A 52 -6.13 -0.28 -22.16
C GLN A 52 -5.99 1.23 -22.27
N VAL A 53 -6.89 1.98 -21.60
CA VAL A 53 -6.87 3.45 -21.55
C VAL A 53 -6.89 3.94 -20.10
N TRP A 54 -6.11 5.00 -19.84
CA TRP A 54 -5.98 5.64 -18.54
C TRP A 54 -6.45 7.10 -18.58
N THR A 55 -7.32 7.49 -17.65
CA THR A 55 -7.81 8.86 -17.48
C THR A 55 -7.22 9.47 -16.21
N ASN A 56 -6.66 10.67 -16.29
CA ASN A 56 -6.19 11.43 -15.12
C ASN A 56 -7.38 11.93 -14.28
N LEU A 57 -7.35 11.68 -12.98
CA LEU A 57 -8.40 12.01 -12.01
C LEU A 57 -7.98 13.07 -10.98
N SER A 58 -6.82 13.69 -11.13
CA SER A 58 -6.29 14.66 -10.15
C SER A 58 -6.93 16.05 -10.24
N GLN A 59 -7.81 16.29 -11.21
CA GLN A 59 -8.48 17.57 -11.36
C GLN A 59 -9.34 17.90 -10.12
N GLY A 60 -9.13 19.09 -9.55
CA GLY A 60 -9.86 19.55 -8.36
C GLY A 60 -9.17 19.27 -7.02
N MET A 61 -8.01 18.60 -7.02
CA MET A 61 -7.16 18.44 -5.83
C MET A 61 -6.10 19.55 -5.81
N SER A 62 -5.97 20.27 -4.69
CA SER A 62 -4.98 21.37 -4.55
C SER A 62 -3.56 20.85 -4.36
N HIS A 63 -3.39 19.66 -3.79
CA HIS A 63 -2.12 18.95 -3.68
C HIS A 63 -2.19 17.61 -4.40
N SER A 64 -1.20 17.36 -5.25
CA SER A 64 -1.23 16.27 -6.22
C SER A 64 -0.47 15.01 -5.76
N ARG A 65 0.36 15.12 -4.70
CA ARG A 65 1.05 13.95 -4.15
C ARG A 65 0.11 13.12 -3.28
N VAL A 66 -0.51 12.15 -3.93
CA VAL A 66 -1.38 11.14 -3.33
C VAL A 66 -0.52 10.00 -2.82
N ILE A 67 -0.66 9.69 -1.53
CA ILE A 67 0.13 8.68 -0.84
C ILE A 67 -0.72 7.46 -0.50
N ALA A 68 -2.03 7.66 -0.30
CA ALA A 68 -2.97 6.59 0.00
C ALA A 68 -4.24 6.74 -0.84
N MET A 69 -4.87 5.62 -1.15
CA MET A 69 -6.22 5.59 -1.72
C MET A 69 -6.96 4.39 -1.16
N ALA A 70 -8.29 4.49 -1.12
CA ALA A 70 -9.16 3.37 -0.83
C ALA A 70 -10.50 3.50 -1.55
N ILE A 71 -11.15 2.35 -1.75
CA ILE A 71 -12.47 2.23 -2.34
C ILE A 71 -13.42 1.78 -1.24
N ASP A 72 -14.57 2.43 -1.12
CA ASP A 72 -15.61 1.98 -0.20
C ASP A 72 -16.06 0.57 -0.59
N PRO A 73 -15.94 -0.44 0.31
CA PRO A 73 -16.26 -1.83 -0.03
C PRO A 73 -17.77 -2.07 -0.24
N ALA A 74 -18.63 -1.24 0.37
CA ALA A 74 -20.07 -1.31 0.22
C ALA A 74 -20.54 -0.54 -1.02
N TYR A 75 -19.94 0.62 -1.28
CA TYR A 75 -20.30 1.52 -2.39
C TYR A 75 -19.07 1.89 -3.25
N PRO A 76 -18.60 1.03 -4.18
CA PRO A 76 -17.33 1.23 -4.90
C PRO A 76 -17.24 2.45 -5.84
N ALA A 77 -18.33 3.18 -6.05
CA ALA A 77 -18.29 4.50 -6.67
C ALA A 77 -17.69 5.56 -5.71
N THR A 78 -17.78 5.35 -4.41
CA THR A 78 -17.16 6.17 -3.39
C THR A 78 -15.69 5.78 -3.24
N VAL A 79 -14.79 6.74 -3.47
CA VAL A 79 -13.34 6.55 -3.34
C VAL A 79 -12.72 7.66 -2.51
N TYR A 80 -11.65 7.31 -1.80
CA TYR A 80 -10.92 8.19 -0.90
C TYR A 80 -9.49 8.35 -1.39
N ALA A 81 -8.94 9.56 -1.25
CA ALA A 81 -7.54 9.85 -1.54
C ALA A 81 -6.91 10.59 -0.36
N GLY A 82 -5.78 10.04 0.11
CA GLY A 82 -4.94 10.59 1.15
C GLY A 82 -3.78 11.34 0.52
N THR A 83 -3.58 12.59 0.92
CA THR A 83 -2.59 13.48 0.30
C THR A 83 -1.54 13.96 1.30
N LYS A 84 -0.46 14.55 0.78
CA LYS A 84 0.41 15.44 1.54
C LYS A 84 -0.13 16.87 1.42
N GLY A 85 -0.62 17.46 2.52
CA GLY A 85 -1.00 18.87 2.58
C GLY A 85 -2.50 19.18 2.62
N ASP A 86 -3.35 18.20 2.27
CA ASP A 86 -4.82 18.35 2.31
C ASP A 86 -5.55 17.23 3.07
N ALA A 87 -4.79 16.38 3.75
CA ALA A 87 -5.18 15.17 4.44
C ALA A 87 -6.06 14.23 3.59
N VAL A 88 -7.38 14.41 3.56
CA VAL A 88 -8.34 13.48 2.96
C VAL A 88 -9.22 14.17 1.91
N TYR A 89 -9.33 13.55 0.75
CA TYR A 89 -10.37 13.80 -0.25
C TYR A 89 -11.30 12.60 -0.37
N LYS A 90 -12.56 12.87 -0.68
CA LYS A 90 -13.58 11.85 -1.00
C LYS A 90 -14.26 12.22 -2.31
N SER A 91 -14.51 11.21 -3.13
CA SER A 91 -15.30 11.31 -4.36
C SER A 91 -16.44 10.31 -4.27
N TYR A 92 -17.62 10.70 -4.77
CA TYR A 92 -18.81 9.85 -4.83
C TYR A 92 -19.09 9.28 -6.23
N ASP A 93 -18.28 9.66 -7.23
CA ASP A 93 -18.47 9.37 -8.66
C ASP A 93 -17.27 8.64 -9.28
N GLY A 94 -16.51 7.93 -8.46
CA GLY A 94 -15.35 7.14 -8.87
C GLY A 94 -14.16 8.01 -9.28
N GLY A 95 -13.97 9.14 -8.60
CA GLY A 95 -12.85 10.06 -8.71
C GLY A 95 -12.99 11.12 -9.79
N GLN A 96 -14.20 11.37 -10.34
CA GLN A 96 -14.40 12.45 -11.31
C GLN A 96 -14.48 13.81 -10.63
N ARG A 97 -15.04 13.86 -9.42
CA ARG A 97 -15.10 15.06 -8.58
C ARG A 97 -14.66 14.72 -7.17
N TRP A 98 -13.83 15.57 -6.59
CA TRP A 98 -13.28 15.41 -5.25
C TRP A 98 -13.77 16.52 -4.32
N ALA A 99 -14.16 16.13 -3.11
CA ALA A 99 -14.48 17.03 -2.01
C ALA A 99 -13.46 16.81 -0.89
N SER A 100 -12.99 17.91 -0.29
CA SER A 100 -12.02 17.84 0.81
C SER A 100 -12.74 17.55 2.14
N MET A 101 -12.22 16.58 2.90
CA MET A 101 -12.83 16.02 4.09
C MET A 101 -11.96 16.26 5.32
N ARG A 102 -11.95 17.50 5.83
CA ARG A 102 -11.01 17.94 6.88
C ARG A 102 -11.63 18.11 8.26
N SER A 103 -12.95 17.99 8.39
CA SER A 103 -13.61 18.28 9.67
C SER A 103 -13.08 17.35 10.76
N GLY A 104 -12.60 17.93 11.87
CA GLY A 104 -11.98 17.19 12.97
C GLY A 104 -10.49 16.85 12.80
N LEU A 105 -9.87 17.25 11.70
CA LEU A 105 -8.41 17.24 11.54
C LEU A 105 -7.87 18.62 11.93
N ASP A 106 -6.87 18.67 12.81
CA ASP A 106 -6.21 19.92 13.18
C ASP A 106 -5.29 20.45 12.05
N ASP A 107 -4.84 21.70 12.13
CA ASP A 107 -4.01 22.34 11.09
C ASP A 107 -2.69 21.58 10.83
N ALA A 108 -2.10 21.01 11.89
CA ALA A 108 -0.90 20.20 11.77
C ALA A 108 -1.16 18.90 11.00
N THR A 109 -2.34 18.30 11.19
CA THR A 109 -2.78 17.08 10.49
C THR A 109 -3.19 17.39 9.06
N ILE A 110 -3.77 18.55 8.80
CA ILE A 110 -4.10 18.99 7.44
C ILE A 110 -2.82 19.08 6.59
N SER A 111 -1.73 19.61 7.14
CA SER A 111 -0.43 19.66 6.47
C SER A 111 0.35 18.34 6.48
N SER A 112 -0.20 17.30 7.11
CA SER A 112 0.44 16.00 7.29
C SER A 112 0.27 15.08 6.06
N VAL A 113 0.82 13.87 6.15
CA VAL A 113 0.64 12.81 5.15
C VAL A 113 -0.34 11.77 5.69
N VAL A 114 -1.37 11.46 4.91
CA VAL A 114 -2.21 10.27 5.12
C VAL A 114 -1.54 9.08 4.44
N ASN A 115 -1.11 8.11 5.26
CA ASN A 115 -0.34 6.94 4.82
C ASN A 115 -1.23 5.75 4.44
N GLN A 116 -2.37 5.58 5.10
CA GLN A 116 -3.26 4.44 4.87
C GLN A 116 -4.70 4.74 5.32
N PHE A 117 -5.69 4.21 4.60
CA PHE A 117 -7.07 4.06 5.06
C PHE A 117 -7.32 2.60 5.43
N LEU A 118 -8.10 2.37 6.49
CA LEU A 118 -8.46 1.05 6.99
C LEU A 118 -9.94 1.06 7.35
N PHE A 119 -10.75 0.30 6.61
CA PHE A 119 -12.18 0.17 6.85
C PHE A 119 -12.47 -0.90 7.91
N ASP A 120 -13.46 -0.65 8.75
CA ASP A 120 -14.09 -1.70 9.56
C ASP A 120 -14.85 -2.66 8.61
N PRO A 121 -14.59 -3.98 8.65
CA PRO A 121 -15.27 -4.93 7.78
C PRO A 121 -16.78 -5.04 8.07
N ALA A 122 -17.25 -4.63 9.25
CA ALA A 122 -18.66 -4.66 9.62
C ALA A 122 -19.41 -3.36 9.27
N ASP A 123 -18.70 -2.25 9.09
CA ASP A 123 -19.30 -0.94 8.83
C ASP A 123 -18.40 -0.09 7.90
N ALA A 124 -18.83 0.07 6.64
CA ALA A 124 -18.09 0.87 5.66
C ALA A 124 -18.06 2.38 5.98
N GLN A 125 -18.89 2.88 6.90
CA GLN A 125 -18.80 4.25 7.39
C GLN A 125 -17.78 4.43 8.52
N HIS A 126 -17.30 3.32 9.09
CA HIS A 126 -16.29 3.31 10.13
C HIS A 126 -14.90 3.11 9.53
N ILE A 127 -14.08 4.15 9.56
CA ILE A 127 -12.77 4.18 8.90
C ILE A 127 -11.72 4.72 9.86
N PHE A 128 -10.56 4.07 9.87
CA PHE A 128 -9.35 4.55 10.51
C PHE A 128 -8.36 5.04 9.46
N ILE A 129 -7.64 6.11 9.76
CA ILE A 129 -6.51 6.56 8.94
C ILE A 129 -5.23 6.61 9.75
N ALA A 130 -4.15 6.15 9.12
CA ALA A 130 -2.79 6.29 9.61
C ALA A 130 -2.22 7.58 9.03
N THR A 131 -1.71 8.48 9.88
CA THR A 131 -1.10 9.74 9.44
C THR A 131 0.23 9.98 10.14
N THR A 132 1.04 10.88 9.59
CA THR A 132 2.25 11.34 10.29
C THR A 132 1.96 12.07 11.59
N MET A 133 0.69 12.40 11.90
CA MET A 133 0.26 13.05 13.15
C MET A 133 -0.53 12.13 14.09
N GLY A 134 -0.67 10.85 13.75
CA GLY A 134 -1.38 9.86 14.58
C GLY A 134 -2.46 9.06 13.82
N VAL A 135 -3.23 8.30 14.59
CA VAL A 135 -4.45 7.62 14.12
C VAL A 135 -5.64 8.56 14.25
N PHE A 136 -6.50 8.58 13.23
CA PHE A 136 -7.81 9.22 13.29
C PHE A 136 -8.90 8.23 12.91
N GLU A 137 -10.07 8.39 13.51
CA GLU A 137 -11.28 7.58 13.31
C GLU A 137 -12.40 8.47 12.75
N THR A 138 -13.21 7.94 11.85
CA THR A 138 -14.51 8.49 11.45
C THR A 138 -15.56 7.40 11.54
N LYS A 139 -16.78 7.75 11.97
CA LYS A 139 -17.95 6.83 12.00
C LYS A 139 -19.05 7.25 11.03
N ASN A 140 -18.75 8.21 10.15
CA ASN A 140 -19.67 8.77 9.17
C ASN A 140 -19.01 8.90 7.80
N GLY A 141 -18.20 7.91 7.44
CA GLY A 141 -17.62 7.79 6.10
C GLY A 141 -16.70 8.95 5.72
N GLY A 142 -16.01 9.55 6.70
CA GLY A 142 -15.03 10.61 6.49
C GLY A 142 -15.56 12.03 6.60
N GLU A 143 -16.84 12.24 6.95
CA GLU A 143 -17.39 13.59 7.13
C GLU A 143 -16.83 14.28 8.38
N GLN A 144 -16.57 13.54 9.45
CA GLN A 144 -15.97 14.02 10.69
C GLN A 144 -14.92 13.02 11.19
N TRP A 145 -13.74 13.52 11.55
CA TRP A 145 -12.63 12.77 12.11
C TRP A 145 -12.42 13.06 13.60
N THR A 146 -11.89 12.08 14.32
CA THR A 146 -11.50 12.19 15.74
C THR A 146 -10.14 11.52 15.94
N LYS A 147 -9.22 12.19 16.63
CA LYS A 147 -7.88 11.66 16.91
C LYS A 147 -7.94 10.52 17.95
N LYS A 148 -7.19 9.44 17.71
CA LYS A 148 -7.18 8.21 18.52
C LYS A 148 -5.77 7.78 18.93
N MET A 149 -5.17 8.53 19.86
CA MET A 149 -3.77 8.36 20.26
C MET A 149 -3.59 8.06 21.76
N GLU A 150 -4.66 7.71 22.47
CA GLU A 150 -4.58 7.40 23.91
C GLU A 150 -3.65 6.19 24.14
N GLY A 151 -2.68 6.32 25.05
CA GLY A 151 -1.62 5.31 25.27
C GLY A 151 -0.38 5.42 24.36
N MET A 152 -0.46 6.13 23.22
CA MET A 152 0.67 6.34 22.30
C MET A 152 1.59 7.50 22.72
N LYS A 153 2.30 7.35 23.85
CA LYS A 153 3.08 8.44 24.48
C LYS A 153 4.44 8.76 23.82
N GLU A 154 4.97 7.87 23.00
CA GLU A 154 6.33 7.96 22.41
C GLU A 154 6.30 8.09 20.87
N VAL A 155 5.14 8.36 20.28
CA VAL A 155 4.96 8.25 18.82
C VAL A 155 5.33 9.54 18.11
N LEU A 156 6.16 9.42 17.07
CA LEU A 156 6.45 10.52 16.14
C LEU A 156 5.52 10.46 14.92
N MET A 157 5.24 9.27 14.36
CA MET A 157 4.42 9.09 13.16
C MET A 157 3.76 7.71 13.14
N VAL A 158 2.51 7.61 12.63
CA VAL A 158 1.85 6.33 12.33
C VAL A 158 1.89 6.08 10.83
N VAL A 159 2.49 4.98 10.43
CA VAL A 159 2.78 4.66 9.03
C VAL A 159 1.74 3.69 8.46
N THR A 160 1.27 2.74 9.25
CA THR A 160 0.38 1.68 8.78
C THR A 160 -0.54 1.20 9.89
N LEU A 161 -1.69 0.66 9.51
CA LEU A 161 -2.66 0.03 10.40
C LEU A 161 -2.99 -1.37 9.87
N GLY A 162 -3.14 -2.32 10.79
CA GLY A 162 -3.71 -3.64 10.54
C GLY A 162 -4.89 -3.89 11.47
N MET A 163 -5.96 -4.50 10.96
CA MET A 163 -7.13 -4.89 11.74
C MET A 163 -7.32 -6.39 11.64
N ASP A 164 -7.72 -6.99 12.76
CA ASP A 164 -8.24 -8.35 12.74
C ASP A 164 -9.64 -8.36 12.10
N PRO A 165 -9.83 -9.02 10.93
CA PRO A 165 -11.10 -8.97 10.21
C PRO A 165 -12.21 -9.76 10.91
N THR A 166 -11.87 -10.64 11.86
CA THR A 166 -12.84 -11.44 12.64
C THR A 166 -13.13 -10.83 14.01
N ARG A 167 -12.21 -9.99 14.53
CA ARG A 167 -12.33 -9.26 15.80
C ARG A 167 -11.98 -7.78 15.58
N PRO A 168 -12.84 -6.96 14.95
CA PRO A 168 -12.53 -5.57 14.57
C PRO A 168 -12.16 -4.62 15.72
N SER A 169 -12.35 -5.04 16.99
CA SER A 169 -11.84 -4.32 18.15
C SER A 169 -10.32 -4.42 18.30
N ILE A 170 -9.68 -5.37 17.63
CA ILE A 170 -8.23 -5.57 17.66
C ILE A 170 -7.59 -4.89 16.46
N LEU A 171 -6.79 -3.86 16.75
CA LEU A 171 -5.99 -3.15 15.76
C LEU A 171 -4.52 -3.15 16.15
N TYR A 172 -3.68 -3.06 15.14
CA TYR A 172 -2.25 -2.88 15.25
C TYR A 172 -1.85 -1.62 14.49
N ALA A 173 -0.98 -0.80 15.09
CA ALA A 173 -0.43 0.39 14.47
C ALA A 173 1.08 0.25 14.34
N GLY A 174 1.57 0.36 13.11
CA GLY A 174 2.99 0.45 12.81
C GLY A 174 3.43 1.90 12.85
N THR A 175 4.40 2.20 13.68
CA THR A 175 4.88 3.56 13.94
C THR A 175 6.39 3.68 13.71
N SER A 176 6.89 4.91 13.75
CA SER A 176 8.34 5.16 13.80
C SER A 176 9.03 4.49 15.00
N GLY A 177 8.31 4.32 16.12
CA GLY A 177 8.81 3.77 17.38
C GLY A 177 8.52 2.28 17.61
N GLY A 178 7.90 1.58 16.65
CA GLY A 178 7.53 0.18 16.74
C GLY A 178 6.04 -0.07 16.57
N VAL A 179 5.56 -1.19 17.11
CA VAL A 179 4.17 -1.64 16.99
C VAL A 179 3.40 -1.31 18.26
N TYR A 180 2.20 -0.77 18.07
CA TYR A 180 1.19 -0.63 19.11
C TYR A 180 0.01 -1.56 18.80
N LYS A 181 -0.66 -2.04 19.84
CA LYS A 181 -1.88 -2.84 19.75
C LYS A 181 -2.99 -2.17 20.54
N SER A 182 -4.20 -2.17 19.98
CA SER A 182 -5.43 -1.82 20.68
C SER A 182 -6.34 -3.04 20.67
N THR A 183 -7.10 -3.24 21.75
CA THR A 183 -8.11 -4.30 21.88
C THR A 183 -9.52 -3.74 22.06
N ASP A 184 -9.66 -2.41 22.01
CA ASP A 184 -10.88 -1.63 22.24
C ASP A 184 -11.12 -0.64 21.09
N GLN A 185 -10.77 -1.06 19.86
CA GLN A 185 -11.05 -0.34 18.63
C GLN A 185 -10.41 1.06 18.56
N ALA A 186 -9.10 1.12 18.83
CA ALA A 186 -8.31 2.34 18.95
C ALA A 186 -8.71 3.27 20.11
N GLY A 187 -9.44 2.75 21.11
CA GLY A 187 -9.75 3.46 22.35
C GLY A 187 -8.51 3.72 23.22
N HIS A 188 -7.65 2.71 23.35
CA HIS A 188 -6.36 2.74 24.00
C HIS A 188 -5.34 1.90 23.24
N TRP A 189 -4.07 2.31 23.27
CA TRP A 189 -2.97 1.66 22.58
C TRP A 189 -1.84 1.27 23.54
N GLU A 190 -1.41 0.03 23.45
CA GLU A 190 -0.29 -0.53 24.20
C GLU A 190 0.89 -0.85 23.28
N LYS A 191 2.11 -0.56 23.72
CA LYS A 191 3.34 -0.84 22.95
C LYS A 191 3.68 -2.34 23.05
N VAL A 192 3.81 -3.03 21.92
CA VAL A 192 3.98 -4.50 21.83
C VAL A 192 5.25 -4.89 21.07
N ASN A 193 6.41 -4.40 21.51
CA ASN A 193 7.69 -4.53 20.78
C ASN A 193 8.56 -5.73 21.18
N ASN A 194 8.07 -6.63 22.05
CA ASN A 194 8.88 -7.73 22.56
C ASN A 194 9.38 -8.63 21.41
N GLY A 195 10.70 -8.69 21.18
CA GLY A 195 11.31 -9.45 20.08
C GLY A 195 11.47 -8.69 18.75
N LEU A 196 10.98 -7.45 18.62
CA LEU A 196 11.26 -6.58 17.45
C LEU A 196 12.63 -5.90 17.51
N VAL A 197 13.21 -5.80 18.71
CA VAL A 197 14.55 -5.27 18.95
C VAL A 197 15.38 -6.38 19.58
N PRO A 198 16.49 -6.82 18.94
CA PRO A 198 17.41 -7.76 19.55
C PRO A 198 17.93 -7.25 20.91
N PRO A 199 18.07 -8.10 21.94
CA PRO A 199 18.42 -7.67 23.31
C PRO A 199 19.71 -6.83 23.41
N ASP A 200 20.68 -7.10 22.54
CA ASP A 200 21.95 -6.39 22.43
C ASP A 200 21.81 -4.98 21.85
N MET A 201 20.72 -4.69 21.13
CA MET A 201 20.45 -3.40 20.50
C MET A 201 19.48 -2.50 21.28
N VAL A 202 18.87 -3.00 22.37
CA VAL A 202 17.88 -2.27 23.21
C VAL A 202 18.43 -0.96 23.78
N LYS A 203 19.75 -0.85 23.94
CA LYS A 203 20.43 0.35 24.47
C LYS A 203 20.58 1.47 23.44
N THR A 204 20.22 1.23 22.18
CA THR A 204 20.29 2.24 21.12
C THR A 204 18.91 2.86 20.91
N SER A 205 18.81 4.19 20.90
CA SER A 205 17.59 4.89 20.50
C SER A 205 17.39 4.73 18.99
N ARG A 206 16.86 3.58 18.57
CA ARG A 206 16.54 3.31 17.16
C ARG A 206 15.05 3.40 16.94
N ALA A 207 14.69 4.23 15.96
CA ALA A 207 13.39 4.14 15.31
C ALA A 207 13.30 2.78 14.61
N LEU A 208 12.31 1.97 14.98
CA LEU A 208 12.01 0.71 14.30
C LEU A 208 11.46 0.96 12.89
N ASN A 209 10.69 2.05 12.74
CA ASN A 209 10.04 2.43 11.47
C ASN A 209 9.32 1.24 10.85
N VAL A 210 8.19 0.87 11.45
CA VAL A 210 7.32 -0.20 10.93
C VAL A 210 6.64 0.32 9.67
N THR A 211 6.93 -0.29 8.52
CA THR A 211 6.45 0.16 7.20
C THR A 211 5.19 -0.56 6.75
N ALA A 212 4.94 -1.79 7.23
CA ALA A 212 3.74 -2.54 6.94
C ALA A 212 3.36 -3.43 8.13
N ILE A 213 2.06 -3.55 8.41
CA ILE A 213 1.50 -4.55 9.32
C ILE A 213 0.35 -5.27 8.61
N LEU A 214 0.39 -6.60 8.60
CA LEU A 214 -0.70 -7.43 8.07
C LEU A 214 -1.11 -8.47 9.11
N VAL A 215 -2.40 -8.52 9.41
CA VAL A 215 -3.01 -9.56 10.26
C VAL A 215 -3.47 -10.70 9.35
N ASP A 216 -3.13 -11.94 9.68
CA ASP A 216 -3.61 -13.10 8.93
C ASP A 216 -5.13 -13.25 9.08
N PRO A 217 -5.90 -13.27 7.98
CA PRO A 217 -7.36 -13.30 8.05
C PRO A 217 -7.92 -14.65 8.53
N TYR A 218 -7.11 -15.71 8.54
CA TYR A 218 -7.51 -17.06 8.97
C TYR A 218 -7.01 -17.41 10.36
N GLU A 219 -5.88 -16.84 10.76
CA GLU A 219 -5.25 -17.05 12.06
C GLU A 219 -4.90 -15.70 12.69
N PRO A 220 -5.86 -14.97 13.28
CA PRO A 220 -5.67 -13.54 13.59
C PRO A 220 -4.67 -13.20 14.71
N ASP A 221 -4.17 -14.21 15.42
CA ASP A 221 -3.03 -14.05 16.34
C ASP A 221 -1.67 -14.15 15.61
N VAL A 222 -1.70 -14.47 14.31
CA VAL A 222 -0.59 -14.39 13.38
C VAL A 222 -0.57 -13.01 12.72
N VAL A 223 0.48 -12.24 13.00
CA VAL A 223 0.66 -10.89 12.44
C VAL A 223 2.07 -10.75 11.90
N TYR A 224 2.20 -10.10 10.76
CA TYR A 224 3.45 -9.81 10.08
C TYR A 224 3.75 -8.32 10.17
N ALA A 225 4.99 -7.97 10.51
CA ALA A 225 5.47 -6.60 10.57
C ALA A 225 6.75 -6.46 9.75
N ALA A 226 6.76 -5.53 8.79
CA ALA A 226 7.97 -5.12 8.09
C ALA A 226 8.54 -3.86 8.75
N THR A 227 9.85 -3.83 8.93
CA THR A 227 10.57 -2.69 9.54
C THR A 227 11.82 -2.36 8.73
N LEU A 228 12.48 -1.24 9.03
CA LEU A 228 13.80 -0.97 8.43
C LEU A 228 14.91 -1.92 8.93
N ALA A 229 14.65 -2.73 9.95
CA ALA A 229 15.59 -3.72 10.50
C ALA A 229 15.28 -5.17 10.05
N GLY A 230 14.29 -5.35 9.18
CA GLY A 230 13.85 -6.64 8.67
C GLY A 230 12.39 -6.95 9.00
N MET A 231 11.99 -8.18 8.66
CA MET A 231 10.63 -8.67 8.83
C MET A 231 10.47 -9.49 10.11
N TYR A 232 9.29 -9.40 10.70
CA TYR A 232 8.94 -10.09 11.92
C TYR A 232 7.55 -10.70 11.82
N LYS A 233 7.36 -11.79 12.56
CA LYS A 233 6.10 -12.52 12.68
C LYS A 233 5.82 -12.80 14.15
N THR A 234 4.59 -12.58 14.57
CA THR A 234 4.04 -13.12 15.82
C THR A 234 3.06 -14.24 15.49
N THR A 235 2.84 -15.16 16.43
CA THR A 235 1.78 -16.18 16.39
C THR A 235 1.00 -16.20 17.71
N ASP A 236 1.18 -15.17 18.55
CA ASP A 236 0.63 -15.05 19.90
C ASP A 236 -0.04 -13.68 20.11
N GLY A 237 -0.49 -13.05 19.02
CA GLY A 237 -1.17 -11.76 19.07
C GLY A 237 -0.27 -10.61 19.54
N ALA A 238 1.00 -10.62 19.10
CA ALA A 238 2.04 -9.66 19.42
C ALA A 238 2.51 -9.67 20.89
N GLN A 239 2.35 -10.76 21.63
CA GLN A 239 3.04 -10.94 22.91
C GLN A 239 4.56 -11.09 22.69
N SER A 240 4.95 -11.75 21.60
CA SER A 240 6.34 -11.82 21.14
C SER A 240 6.44 -11.87 19.61
N TRP A 241 7.53 -11.32 19.09
CA TRP A 241 7.86 -11.29 17.67
C TRP A 241 9.10 -12.14 17.40
N LYS A 242 9.08 -12.87 16.29
CA LYS A 242 10.21 -13.64 15.76
C LYS A 242 10.63 -13.04 14.44
N ARG A 243 11.93 -12.84 14.25
CA ARG A 243 12.48 -12.37 12.98
C ARG A 243 12.30 -13.45 11.90
N ILE A 244 11.93 -13.01 10.70
CA ILE A 244 11.72 -13.85 9.51
C ILE A 244 12.38 -13.17 8.29
N GLY A 245 12.48 -13.88 7.17
CA GLY A 245 13.06 -13.32 5.94
C GLY A 245 14.55 -13.00 6.03
N GLU A 246 15.30 -13.67 6.91
CA GLU A 246 16.75 -13.45 7.06
C GLU A 246 17.53 -13.83 5.80
N SER A 247 16.96 -14.70 4.96
CA SER A 247 17.52 -15.10 3.67
C SER A 247 17.35 -14.04 2.57
N LEU A 248 16.56 -12.98 2.78
CA LEU A 248 16.36 -11.91 1.80
C LEU A 248 17.62 -11.04 1.73
N ALA A 249 18.12 -10.80 0.52
CA ALA A 249 19.30 -9.97 0.29
C ALA A 249 19.03 -8.49 0.64
N ASP A 250 17.92 -7.92 0.14
CA ASP A 250 17.42 -6.62 0.56
C ASP A 250 16.31 -6.76 1.61
N GLN A 251 16.54 -6.13 2.76
CA GLN A 251 15.60 -6.11 3.89
C GLN A 251 14.64 -4.92 3.82
N MET A 252 14.80 -4.02 2.83
CA MET A 252 13.91 -2.88 2.62
C MET A 252 12.64 -3.32 1.88
N ILE A 253 11.62 -3.68 2.65
CA ILE A 253 10.30 -4.06 2.14
C ILE A 253 9.46 -2.81 1.89
N VAL A 254 8.92 -2.69 0.68
CA VAL A 254 8.11 -1.56 0.23
C VAL A 254 6.63 -1.92 0.14
N GLY A 255 6.32 -3.14 -0.31
CA GLY A 255 4.95 -3.65 -0.39
C GLY A 255 4.87 -5.06 0.18
N MET A 256 3.71 -5.39 0.75
CA MET A 256 3.44 -6.71 1.33
C MET A 256 1.97 -7.06 1.13
N VAL A 257 1.68 -8.31 0.75
CA VAL A 257 0.33 -8.85 0.57
C VAL A 257 0.28 -10.26 1.15
N LEU A 258 -0.74 -10.54 1.95
CA LEU A 258 -1.12 -11.91 2.31
C LEU A 258 -2.06 -12.45 1.25
N ASP A 259 -1.82 -13.66 0.78
CA ASP A 259 -2.72 -14.30 -0.18
C ASP A 259 -4.09 -14.55 0.46
N ARG A 260 -5.14 -14.06 -0.19
CA ARG A 260 -6.52 -14.11 0.31
C ARG A 260 -7.17 -15.49 0.26
N THR A 261 -6.51 -16.49 -0.32
CA THR A 261 -7.06 -17.84 -0.51
C THR A 261 -6.14 -18.96 -0.04
N ARG A 262 -4.83 -18.68 0.08
CA ARG A 262 -3.81 -19.64 0.50
C ARG A 262 -3.19 -19.20 1.82
N ARG A 263 -3.51 -19.94 2.87
CA ARG A 263 -2.98 -19.69 4.22
C ARG A 263 -1.45 -19.73 4.24
N GLY A 264 -0.85 -18.78 4.95
CA GLY A 264 0.61 -18.69 5.07
C GLY A 264 1.35 -18.28 3.79
N VAL A 265 0.66 -18.05 2.68
CA VAL A 265 1.30 -17.54 1.45
C VAL A 265 1.33 -16.02 1.50
N LEU A 266 2.50 -15.46 1.22
CA LEU A 266 2.71 -14.03 1.29
C LEU A 266 3.67 -13.54 0.21
N TYR A 267 3.45 -12.32 -0.22
CA TYR A 267 4.19 -11.65 -1.27
C TYR A 267 4.81 -10.38 -0.70
N ILE A 268 6.06 -10.10 -1.05
CA ILE A 268 6.74 -8.84 -0.73
C ILE A 268 7.35 -8.24 -1.98
N THR A 269 7.49 -6.92 -1.96
CA THR A 269 8.17 -6.17 -3.02
C THR A 269 9.21 -5.21 -2.45
N GLY A 270 10.25 -4.96 -3.25
CA GLY A 270 11.31 -4.01 -2.92
C GLY A 270 12.19 -3.70 -4.14
N ARG A 271 13.47 -3.40 -3.91
CA ARG A 271 14.42 -3.14 -5.01
C ARG A 271 14.84 -4.41 -5.76
N ASP A 272 14.68 -5.56 -5.12
CA ASP A 272 15.02 -6.89 -5.65
C ASP A 272 13.83 -7.62 -6.29
N GLY A 273 12.72 -6.91 -6.52
CA GLY A 273 11.55 -7.40 -7.21
C GLY A 273 10.51 -7.99 -6.28
N VAL A 274 9.77 -8.96 -6.78
CA VAL A 274 8.71 -9.67 -6.06
C VAL A 274 9.27 -10.98 -5.51
N HIS A 275 9.04 -11.20 -4.22
CA HIS A 275 9.30 -12.50 -3.59
C HIS A 275 8.01 -13.09 -3.07
N ARG A 276 7.90 -14.42 -3.12
CA ARG A 276 6.84 -15.20 -2.49
C ARG A 276 7.39 -16.11 -1.42
N SER A 277 6.72 -16.18 -0.29
CA SER A 277 6.87 -17.26 0.67
C SER A 277 5.59 -18.10 0.66
N ASP A 278 5.77 -19.42 0.69
CA ASP A 278 4.68 -20.40 0.74
C ASP A 278 4.51 -21.00 2.16
N ASP A 279 5.29 -20.53 3.14
CA ASP A 279 5.46 -21.15 4.47
C ASP A 279 5.43 -20.12 5.62
N GLY A 280 4.71 -19.01 5.42
CA GLY A 280 4.52 -17.99 6.44
C GLY A 280 5.79 -17.19 6.74
N GLY A 281 6.62 -16.96 5.74
CA GLY A 281 7.79 -16.08 5.76
C GLY A 281 9.11 -16.75 6.14
N LEU A 282 9.15 -18.07 6.25
CA LEU A 282 10.36 -18.82 6.64
C LEU A 282 11.32 -18.96 5.47
N ALA A 283 10.81 -19.29 4.28
CA ALA A 283 11.58 -19.35 3.03
C ALA A 283 10.95 -18.49 1.93
N TRP A 284 11.79 -18.01 1.01
CA TRP A 284 11.41 -17.05 -0.01
C TRP A 284 11.92 -17.43 -1.38
N LYS A 285 11.10 -17.20 -2.41
CA LYS A 285 11.42 -17.41 -3.82
C LYS A 285 11.26 -16.11 -4.59
N LEU A 286 12.24 -15.78 -5.41
CA LEU A 286 12.15 -14.69 -6.39
C LEU A 286 11.21 -15.09 -7.53
N ILE A 287 10.27 -14.22 -7.87
CA ILE A 287 9.25 -14.46 -8.91
C ILE A 287 9.18 -13.26 -9.87
N ASN A 288 10.32 -12.95 -10.50
CA ASN A 288 10.50 -11.74 -11.34
C ASN A 288 10.37 -12.00 -12.85
N LYS A 289 9.97 -13.20 -13.27
CA LYS A 289 9.98 -13.57 -14.69
C LYS A 289 9.04 -12.65 -15.49
N GLY A 290 9.59 -11.91 -16.43
CA GLY A 290 8.86 -10.96 -17.29
C GLY A 290 8.92 -9.49 -16.85
N LEU A 291 9.39 -9.19 -15.63
CA LEU A 291 9.63 -7.82 -15.20
C LEU A 291 10.87 -7.23 -15.89
N ALA A 292 10.76 -6.04 -16.50
CA ALA A 292 11.91 -5.34 -17.08
C ALA A 292 12.79 -4.64 -16.03
N THR A 293 12.29 -4.45 -14.81
CA THR A 293 13.03 -3.90 -13.67
C THR A 293 12.61 -4.60 -12.39
N THR A 294 13.54 -4.74 -11.45
CA THR A 294 13.26 -5.30 -10.11
C THR A 294 12.84 -4.25 -9.10
N ASN A 295 12.85 -2.96 -9.44
CA ASN A 295 12.39 -1.92 -8.51
C ASN A 295 10.86 -1.86 -8.47
N VAL A 296 10.25 -2.71 -7.64
CA VAL A 296 8.79 -2.86 -7.51
C VAL A 296 8.31 -2.13 -6.26
N ARG A 297 7.45 -1.13 -6.45
CA ARG A 297 6.97 -0.20 -5.41
C ARG A 297 5.58 -0.52 -4.89
N ALA A 298 4.75 -1.20 -5.68
CA ALA A 298 3.41 -1.56 -5.29
C ALA A 298 3.08 -2.97 -5.77
N ILE A 299 2.29 -3.69 -4.99
CA ILE A 299 1.71 -4.98 -5.37
C ILE A 299 0.27 -5.03 -4.89
N ALA A 300 -0.62 -5.59 -5.71
CA ALA A 300 -2.02 -5.80 -5.35
C ALA A 300 -2.51 -7.14 -5.91
N GLN A 301 -3.22 -7.91 -5.08
CA GLN A 301 -3.95 -9.11 -5.49
C GLN A 301 -5.40 -8.72 -5.81
N SER A 302 -5.96 -9.27 -6.89
CA SER A 302 -7.36 -9.05 -7.25
C SER A 302 -8.32 -9.69 -6.25
N ASP A 303 -9.36 -8.94 -5.89
CA ASP A 303 -10.45 -9.40 -5.01
C ASP A 303 -11.38 -10.40 -5.70
N ILE A 304 -11.31 -10.49 -7.03
CA ILE A 304 -12.21 -11.26 -7.89
C ILE A 304 -11.56 -12.58 -8.32
N ASP A 305 -10.25 -12.53 -8.57
CA ASP A 305 -9.46 -13.69 -8.98
C ASP A 305 -8.12 -13.67 -8.23
N PRO A 306 -7.89 -14.58 -7.27
CA PRO A 306 -6.67 -14.61 -6.48
C PRO A 306 -5.42 -14.98 -7.28
N GLN A 307 -5.54 -15.47 -8.53
CA GLN A 307 -4.40 -15.67 -9.42
C GLN A 307 -3.93 -14.38 -10.09
N VAL A 308 -4.78 -13.35 -10.12
CA VAL A 308 -4.44 -12.08 -10.77
C VAL A 308 -3.76 -11.15 -9.79
N PHE A 309 -2.54 -10.72 -10.15
CA PHE A 309 -1.77 -9.73 -9.41
C PHE A 309 -1.37 -8.57 -10.31
N TYR A 310 -1.15 -7.42 -9.70
CA TYR A 310 -0.60 -6.23 -10.34
C TYR A 310 0.66 -5.79 -9.61
N ALA A 311 1.69 -5.39 -10.36
CA ALA A 311 2.94 -4.87 -9.83
C ALA A 311 3.25 -3.50 -10.43
N GLY A 312 3.44 -2.51 -9.57
CA GLY A 312 3.80 -1.16 -9.93
C GLY A 312 5.31 -0.97 -9.80
N THR A 313 5.98 -0.52 -10.85
CA THR A 313 7.44 -0.39 -10.86
C THR A 313 7.92 1.05 -10.85
N ASN A 314 9.16 1.24 -10.41
CA ASN A 314 9.87 2.51 -10.53
C ASN A 314 10.63 2.56 -11.87
N GLY A 315 9.94 2.98 -12.92
CA GLY A 315 10.54 3.29 -14.21
C GLY A 315 10.22 2.33 -15.37
N SER A 316 9.34 1.34 -15.17
CA SER A 316 8.88 0.46 -16.27
C SER A 316 7.37 0.18 -16.28
N GLY A 317 6.59 1.01 -15.58
CA GLY A 317 5.14 1.02 -15.60
C GLY A 317 4.50 -0.03 -14.70
N LEU A 318 3.28 -0.41 -15.10
CA LEU A 318 2.42 -1.38 -14.44
C LEU A 318 2.55 -2.75 -15.14
N TYR A 319 2.59 -3.81 -14.35
CA TYR A 319 2.58 -5.19 -14.83
C TYR A 319 1.38 -5.93 -14.26
N ARG A 320 0.94 -6.95 -14.98
CA ARG A 320 -0.09 -7.89 -14.56
C ARG A 320 0.46 -9.31 -14.60
N SER A 321 0.12 -10.10 -13.60
CA SER A 321 0.25 -11.55 -13.59
C SER A 321 -1.14 -12.17 -13.55
N GLN A 322 -1.30 -13.32 -14.21
CA GLN A 322 -2.53 -14.14 -14.22
C GLN A 322 -2.30 -15.52 -13.59
N ASP A 323 -1.12 -15.75 -13.01
CA ASP A 323 -0.63 -17.04 -12.52
C ASP A 323 -0.01 -16.90 -11.12
N ALA A 324 -0.63 -16.08 -10.28
CA ALA A 324 -0.23 -15.81 -8.91
C ALA A 324 1.23 -15.32 -8.77
N GLY A 325 1.66 -14.48 -9.70
CA GLY A 325 2.97 -13.84 -9.72
C GLY A 325 4.09 -14.68 -10.35
N GLU A 326 3.82 -15.87 -10.89
CA GLU A 326 4.84 -16.70 -11.55
C GLU A 326 5.42 -16.02 -12.80
N THR A 327 4.57 -15.32 -13.58
CA THR A 327 4.97 -14.52 -14.72
C THR A 327 4.29 -13.16 -14.75
N TRP A 328 4.99 -12.16 -15.29
CA TRP A 328 4.53 -10.76 -15.36
C TRP A 328 4.55 -10.25 -16.80
N GLU A 329 3.46 -9.63 -17.21
CA GLU A 329 3.32 -8.98 -18.51
C GLU A 329 3.14 -7.45 -18.33
N PRO A 330 3.83 -6.61 -19.12
CA PRO A 330 3.66 -5.17 -19.06
C PRO A 330 2.25 -4.78 -19.55
N MET A 331 1.64 -3.80 -18.88
CA MET A 331 0.38 -3.19 -19.29
C MET A 331 0.60 -1.91 -20.10
N SER A 332 -0.46 -1.38 -20.73
CA SER A 332 -0.39 -0.11 -21.45
C SER A 332 0.13 1.02 -20.55
N PRO A 333 0.94 1.95 -21.09
CA PRO A 333 1.49 3.06 -20.32
C PRO A 333 0.41 3.87 -19.61
N VAL A 334 0.64 4.15 -18.33
CA VAL A 334 -0.21 5.04 -17.54
C VAL A 334 0.16 6.50 -17.87
N GLY A 335 -0.82 7.30 -18.28
CA GLY A 335 -0.63 8.73 -18.56
C GLY A 335 0.06 9.07 -19.90
N GLY A 336 0.21 8.08 -20.78
CA GLY A 336 0.64 8.27 -22.17
C GLY A 336 -0.48 8.68 -23.11
#